data_AF-A0A9R1W7B6-F1
#
_entry.id   AF-A0A9R1W7B6-F1
#
_cell.length_a   1.000
_cell.length_b   1.000
_cell.length_c   1.000
_cell.angle_alpha   90.00
_cell.angle_beta   90.00
_cell.angle_gamma   90.00
#
_symmetry.space_group_name_H-M   'P 1'
#
loop_
_entity.id
_entity.type
_entity.pdbx_description
1 polymer ?
#
loop_
_entity_poly.entity_id
_entity_poly.type
_entity_poly.pdbx_seq_one_letter_code
_entity_poly.pdbx_strand_id
1 'polypeptide(L)'
;MELSVPHTCFVNRNPSFSSSPLLKSRLLLVPTSNQIKNPLVSFTQRNRFNSMESQRTTICSASSLVKDHGSATTTDSPMDTDRIGSVKRVTNETNVAVKLNLDGVGSPDSSTGIPFLDHMLDQLASHGLFDVHVKAVGDTHIDDHHTNEDVALAIGTALLNALGDRKGINRFGDFTAPLDEALVHVSLDLSGRPHLSYDLQIPTERVGTYDTQLVEHFFQSLVNTSGMTLHIRQLAGKNSHHIIEATFKAFARALRQATEYDPRRRGTVPSSKGVLSRS
;
A
#
# COMPACT_ATOMS: atom_id res chain seq x y z
N MET A 1 -42.51 -42.40 -32.19
CA MET A 1 -41.34 -43.30 -32.24
C MET A 1 -40.26 -42.60 -31.43
N GLU A 2 -40.34 -42.47 -30.10
CA GLU A 2 -40.36 -43.51 -29.05
C GLU A 2 -39.27 -44.57 -29.17
N LEU A 3 -38.72 -44.88 -27.97
CA LEU A 3 -37.72 -45.88 -27.56
C LEU A 3 -36.29 -45.34 -27.38
N SER A 4 -35.56 -45.58 -26.29
CA SER A 4 -35.83 -46.02 -24.91
C SER A 4 -34.47 -46.03 -24.21
N VAL A 5 -34.41 -45.56 -22.96
CA VAL A 5 -33.28 -45.76 -22.03
C VAL A 5 -33.26 -47.23 -21.57
N PRO A 6 -32.11 -47.74 -21.05
CA PRO A 6 -32.22 -48.26 -19.68
C PRO A 6 -31.02 -47.90 -18.77
N HIS A 7 -31.40 -47.63 -17.51
CA HIS A 7 -30.56 -47.64 -16.32
C HIS A 7 -30.26 -49.07 -15.88
N THR A 8 -29.13 -49.28 -15.20
CA THR A 8 -29.03 -50.26 -14.11
C THR A 8 -28.07 -49.82 -13.00
N CYS A 9 -28.59 -49.89 -11.77
CA CYS A 9 -27.91 -49.76 -10.49
C CYS A 9 -26.99 -50.94 -10.19
N PHE A 10 -26.03 -50.75 -9.27
CA PHE A 10 -25.57 -51.80 -8.37
C PHE A 10 -25.31 -51.26 -6.95
N VAL A 11 -25.38 -52.19 -6.01
CA VAL A 11 -25.88 -52.05 -4.64
C VAL A 11 -24.74 -51.94 -3.61
N ASN A 12 -25.10 -51.22 -2.55
CA ASN A 12 -24.51 -51.05 -1.23
C ASN A 12 -23.94 -52.32 -0.54
N ARG A 13 -22.91 -52.18 0.31
CA ARG A 13 -22.68 -53.00 1.53
C ARG A 13 -21.58 -52.39 2.44
N ASN A 14 -22.00 -52.04 3.67
CA ASN A 14 -21.16 -51.86 4.87
C ASN A 14 -20.48 -53.18 5.29
N PRO A 15 -19.49 -53.12 6.19
CA PRO A 15 -19.79 -53.60 7.55
C PRO A 15 -19.27 -52.69 8.68
N SER A 16 -19.95 -52.84 9.82
CA SER A 16 -19.75 -52.21 11.13
C SER A 16 -18.89 -53.05 12.08
N PHE A 17 -18.64 -52.49 13.28
CA PHE A 17 -18.02 -53.03 14.53
C PHE A 17 -16.49 -52.87 14.64
N SER A 18 -15.87 -52.51 15.77
CA SER A 18 -16.30 -52.23 17.16
C SER A 18 -15.11 -51.69 17.98
N SER A 19 -15.41 -50.90 19.01
CA SER A 19 -14.74 -50.79 20.33
C SER A 19 -13.31 -50.21 20.49
N SER A 20 -13.30 -49.07 21.19
CA SER A 20 -12.23 -48.42 21.96
C SER A 20 -11.64 -49.34 23.07
N PRO A 21 -10.48 -49.00 23.68
CA PRO A 21 -10.54 -48.10 24.85
C PRO A 21 -9.36 -47.12 25.03
N LEU A 22 -9.72 -45.94 25.57
CA LEU A 22 -9.07 -45.16 26.63
C LEU A 22 -7.56 -45.33 26.85
N LEU A 23 -6.78 -44.26 26.63
CA LEU A 23 -5.57 -43.99 27.40
C LEU A 23 -5.45 -42.51 27.81
N LYS A 24 -5.87 -42.29 29.06
CA LYS A 24 -5.36 -41.37 30.10
C LYS A 24 -4.76 -40.01 29.69
N SER A 25 -5.46 -38.99 30.18
CA SER A 25 -4.96 -37.67 30.53
C SER A 25 -3.62 -37.71 31.26
N ARG A 26 -2.69 -36.85 30.82
CA ARG A 26 -1.54 -36.44 31.63
C ARG A 26 -1.65 -34.95 31.88
N LEU A 27 -2.25 -34.62 33.03
CA LEU A 27 -2.02 -33.32 33.68
C LEU A 27 -0.51 -33.19 33.89
N LEU A 28 0.07 -32.09 33.42
CA LEU A 28 1.32 -31.58 33.96
C LEU A 28 1.05 -30.21 34.56
N LEU A 29 1.43 -30.13 35.83
CA LEU A 29 1.25 -29.03 36.76
C LEU A 29 1.80 -27.71 36.21
N VAL A 30 1.02 -26.67 36.46
CA VAL A 30 1.45 -25.27 36.59
C VAL A 30 2.37 -25.15 37.81
N PRO A 31 3.57 -24.54 37.70
CA PRO A 31 4.23 -23.94 38.85
C PRO A 31 3.74 -22.50 39.02
N THR A 32 3.21 -22.22 40.20
CA THR A 32 2.87 -20.89 40.68
C THR A 32 4.11 -20.10 41.11
N SER A 33 4.03 -18.79 40.87
CA SER A 33 4.68 -17.69 41.60
C SER A 33 6.20 -17.67 41.71
N ASN A 34 6.82 -16.67 41.07
CA ASN A 34 7.62 -15.76 41.88
C ASN A 34 7.55 -14.31 41.38
N GLN A 35 7.10 -13.47 42.30
CA GLN A 35 7.01 -12.02 42.24
C GLN A 35 8.43 -11.44 42.30
N ILE A 36 8.90 -10.82 41.22
CA ILE A 36 10.04 -9.91 41.29
C ILE A 36 9.48 -8.50 41.51
N LYS A 37 9.55 -8.06 42.76
CA LYS A 37 9.35 -6.66 43.16
C LYS A 37 10.57 -5.86 42.68
N ASN A 38 10.40 -5.06 41.63
CA ASN A 38 11.34 -3.96 41.35
C ASN A 38 10.82 -2.70 42.06
N PRO A 39 11.64 -2.03 42.87
CA PRO A 39 11.23 -0.83 43.58
C PRO A 39 11.05 0.35 42.62
N LEU A 40 9.94 1.07 42.83
CA LEU A 40 9.71 2.43 42.37
C LEU A 40 10.94 3.29 42.71
N VAL A 41 11.57 3.87 41.69
CA VAL A 41 12.38 5.08 41.87
C VAL A 41 11.52 6.24 41.40
N SER A 42 11.01 7.00 42.36
CA SER A 42 10.38 8.30 42.11
C SER A 42 11.47 9.30 41.73
N PHE A 43 11.49 9.75 40.48
CA PHE A 43 12.24 10.94 40.10
C PHE A 43 11.27 12.12 40.00
N THR A 44 11.06 12.79 41.14
CA THR A 44 10.56 14.16 41.17
C THR A 44 11.73 15.10 41.01
N GLN A 45 11.85 15.80 39.87
CA GLN A 45 12.39 17.15 39.92
C GLN A 45 11.84 18.05 38.79
N ARG A 46 11.38 19.21 39.25
CA ARG A 46 10.81 20.34 38.53
C ARG A 46 11.77 20.95 37.51
N ASN A 47 11.17 21.48 36.45
CA ASN A 47 11.46 22.71 35.72
C ASN A 47 12.78 23.43 36.06
N ARG A 48 13.59 23.69 35.03
CA ARG A 48 14.07 25.06 34.73
C ARG A 48 14.25 25.23 33.21
N PHE A 49 13.38 26.06 32.65
CA PHE A 49 13.66 26.83 31.44
C PHE A 49 14.92 27.67 31.67
N ASN A 50 15.81 27.69 30.69
CA ASN A 50 16.72 28.82 30.47
C ASN A 50 16.80 29.08 28.96
N SER A 51 16.24 30.23 28.59
CA SER A 51 16.49 30.92 27.33
C SER A 51 17.94 31.43 27.34
N MET A 52 18.69 31.18 26.27
CA MET A 52 19.89 31.94 25.95
C MET A 52 19.83 32.36 24.49
N GLU A 53 19.43 33.62 24.35
CA GLU A 53 19.57 34.50 23.21
C GLU A 53 21.07 34.76 22.97
N SER A 54 21.54 34.59 21.74
CA SER A 54 22.87 35.07 21.34
C SER A 54 22.76 35.88 20.05
N GLN A 55 23.25 37.10 20.17
CA GLN A 55 23.13 38.21 19.25
C GLN A 55 24.02 38.06 18.01
N ARG A 56 23.61 38.78 16.97
CA ARG A 56 24.30 39.02 15.69
C ARG A 56 25.74 39.46 15.87
N THR A 57 26.60 39.08 14.92
CA THR A 57 27.75 39.91 14.55
C THR A 57 27.93 39.88 13.04
N THR A 58 27.73 41.04 12.44
CA THR A 58 28.03 41.38 11.05
C THR A 58 29.53 41.61 10.91
N ILE A 59 30.19 40.97 9.94
CA ILE A 59 31.52 41.40 9.45
C ILE A 59 31.50 41.36 7.92
N CYS A 60 31.63 42.53 7.32
CA CYS A 60 31.99 42.71 5.91
C CYS A 60 33.51 42.85 5.77
N SER A 61 34.00 42.52 4.57
CA SER A 61 35.18 43.04 3.85
C SER A 61 36.29 42.03 3.61
N ALA A 62 36.51 41.67 2.34
CA ALA A 62 37.69 42.06 1.57
C ALA A 62 37.83 41.18 0.31
N SER A 63 37.94 41.86 -0.83
CA SER A 63 38.29 41.34 -2.15
C SER A 63 39.68 40.70 -2.18
N SER A 64 39.82 39.56 -2.86
CA SER A 64 41.07 39.22 -3.55
C SER A 64 40.78 38.45 -4.84
N LEU A 65 41.41 38.93 -5.90
CA LEU A 65 41.37 38.42 -7.26
C LEU A 65 42.25 37.17 -7.36
N VAL A 66 41.67 36.05 -7.77
CA VAL A 66 42.43 34.95 -8.38
C VAL A 66 41.73 34.57 -9.67
N LYS A 67 42.42 34.85 -10.79
CA LYS A 67 42.12 34.29 -12.10
C LYS A 67 42.49 32.81 -12.05
N ASP A 68 41.56 31.93 -12.41
CA ASP A 68 41.93 30.58 -12.79
C ASP A 68 41.19 30.14 -14.05
N HIS A 69 41.94 29.44 -14.89
CA HIS A 69 41.60 29.13 -16.27
C HIS A 69 40.54 28.04 -16.36
N GLY A 70 39.67 28.18 -17.36
CA GLY A 70 38.49 27.36 -17.57
C GLY A 70 38.78 25.86 -17.71
N SER A 71 37.90 25.10 -17.07
CA SER A 71 37.30 23.90 -17.65
C SER A 71 35.92 23.77 -17.03
N ALA A 72 34.91 24.31 -17.71
CA ALA A 72 33.52 24.10 -17.34
C ALA A 72 33.20 22.63 -17.57
N THR A 73 33.40 21.83 -16.53
CA THR A 73 32.83 20.48 -16.46
C THR A 73 31.35 20.70 -16.23
N THR A 74 30.60 20.78 -17.32
CA THR A 74 29.15 20.69 -17.30
C THR A 74 28.81 19.33 -16.71
N THR A 75 28.56 19.28 -15.40
CA THR A 75 27.78 18.21 -14.78
C THR A 75 26.38 18.36 -15.35
N ASP A 76 26.18 17.79 -16.53
CA ASP A 76 24.88 17.55 -17.12
C ASP A 76 24.26 16.41 -16.28
N SER A 77 23.83 16.77 -15.07
CA SER A 77 22.88 15.95 -14.34
C SER A 77 21.64 15.93 -15.22
N PRO A 78 21.17 14.75 -15.69
CA PRO A 78 19.95 14.72 -16.49
C PRO A 78 18.88 15.40 -15.65
N MET A 79 18.24 16.43 -16.23
CA MET A 79 17.03 17.02 -15.69
C MET A 79 16.03 15.87 -15.60
N ASP A 80 15.93 15.24 -14.42
CA ASP A 80 15.05 14.13 -14.18
C ASP A 80 13.63 14.67 -14.30
N THR A 81 13.01 14.43 -15.44
CA THR A 81 11.63 14.82 -15.67
C THR A 81 10.76 13.94 -14.78
N ASP A 82 10.10 14.53 -13.79
CA ASP A 82 9.21 13.84 -12.86
C ASP A 82 8.34 12.79 -13.56
N ARG A 83 8.30 11.57 -13.01
CA ARG A 83 7.43 10.49 -13.51
C ARG A 83 5.99 10.75 -13.10
N ILE A 84 5.28 11.47 -13.96
CA ILE A 84 3.89 11.89 -13.73
C ILE A 84 2.94 11.16 -14.67
N GLY A 85 1.91 10.55 -14.08
CA GLY A 85 0.76 9.99 -14.79
C GLY A 85 -0.47 10.85 -14.60
N SER A 86 -1.29 11.03 -15.64
CA SER A 86 -2.57 11.73 -15.54
C SER A 86 -3.65 11.00 -16.32
N VAL A 87 -4.85 10.95 -15.75
CA VAL A 87 -6.01 10.25 -16.30
C VAL A 87 -7.26 11.06 -16.03
N LYS A 88 -8.12 11.16 -17.04
CA LYS A 88 -9.50 11.61 -16.89
C LYS A 88 -10.42 10.51 -17.43
N ARG A 89 -11.36 10.05 -16.61
CA ARG A 89 -12.31 8.99 -16.94
C ARG A 89 -13.72 9.48 -16.65
N VAL A 90 -14.61 9.34 -17.63
CA VAL A 90 -16.00 9.81 -17.52
C VAL A 90 -16.92 8.69 -17.99
N THR A 91 -17.91 8.37 -17.17
CA THR A 91 -19.03 7.47 -17.47
C THR A 91 -20.34 8.16 -17.13
N ASN A 92 -21.45 7.43 -17.23
CA ASN A 92 -22.75 7.92 -16.75
C ASN A 92 -22.88 7.88 -15.23
N GLU A 93 -22.02 7.11 -14.54
CA GLU A 93 -22.03 6.91 -13.09
C GLU A 93 -21.04 7.84 -12.40
N THR A 94 -19.85 8.05 -13.01
CA THR A 94 -18.76 8.81 -12.38
C THR A 94 -18.00 9.72 -13.34
N ASN A 95 -17.34 10.73 -12.78
CA ASN A 95 -16.36 11.59 -13.44
C ASN A 95 -15.14 11.72 -12.54
N VAL A 96 -14.03 11.12 -12.96
CA VAL A 96 -12.81 10.96 -12.17
C VAL A 96 -11.63 11.60 -12.90
N ALA A 97 -10.86 12.41 -12.19
CA ALA A 97 -9.58 12.94 -12.63
C ALA A 97 -8.49 12.59 -11.62
N VAL A 98 -7.39 12.03 -12.11
CA VAL A 98 -6.21 11.65 -11.31
C VAL A 98 -4.96 12.25 -11.91
N LYS A 99 -4.09 12.82 -11.07
CA LYS A 99 -2.69 13.11 -11.37
C LYS A 99 -1.83 12.51 -10.25
N LEU A 100 -0.84 11.71 -10.65
CA LEU A 100 0.05 11.00 -9.73
C LEU A 100 1.50 11.29 -10.10
N ASN A 101 2.27 11.81 -9.16
CA ASN A 101 3.73 11.96 -9.28
C ASN A 101 4.44 10.87 -8.46
N LEU A 102 5.23 10.02 -9.12
CA LEU A 102 6.00 8.98 -8.42
C LEU A 102 7.23 9.53 -7.70
N ASP A 103 7.74 10.68 -8.15
CA ASP A 103 8.94 11.34 -7.63
C ASP A 103 8.57 12.59 -6.81
N GLY A 104 7.42 12.52 -6.14
CA GLY A 104 6.83 13.64 -5.39
C GLY A 104 7.45 13.88 -4.01
N VAL A 105 6.73 14.69 -3.24
CA VAL A 105 7.09 15.02 -1.85
C VAL A 105 6.07 14.50 -0.83
N GLY A 106 5.08 13.74 -1.31
CA GLY A 106 4.00 13.22 -0.47
C GLY A 106 2.86 14.21 -0.30
N SER A 107 2.54 15.02 -1.31
CA SER A 107 1.45 16.01 -1.23
C SER A 107 0.08 15.36 -1.51
N PRO A 108 -0.82 15.27 -0.52
CA PRO A 108 -2.18 14.82 -0.75
C PRO A 108 -3.09 15.95 -1.25
N ASP A 109 -3.94 15.66 -2.23
CA ASP A 109 -5.06 16.50 -2.67
C ASP A 109 -6.19 15.64 -3.24
N SER A 110 -6.81 14.83 -2.37
CA SER A 110 -7.89 13.91 -2.73
C SER A 110 -9.26 14.46 -2.32
N SER A 111 -10.23 14.38 -3.22
CA SER A 111 -11.64 14.65 -2.96
C SER A 111 -12.48 13.74 -3.84
N THR A 112 -12.84 12.59 -3.29
CA THR A 112 -13.56 11.52 -4.00
C THR A 112 -15.07 11.58 -3.77
N GLY A 113 -15.52 12.32 -2.77
CA GLY A 113 -16.90 12.23 -2.26
C GLY A 113 -17.08 11.14 -1.21
N ILE A 114 -16.03 10.34 -0.93
CA ILE A 114 -15.99 9.28 0.09
C ILE A 114 -14.91 9.64 1.13
N PRO A 115 -15.27 10.26 2.27
CA PRO A 115 -14.28 10.84 3.19
C PRO A 115 -13.25 9.83 3.75
N PHE A 116 -13.64 8.58 3.96
CA PHE A 116 -12.72 7.56 4.44
C PHE A 116 -11.72 7.13 3.36
N LEU A 117 -12.14 7.08 2.10
CA LEU A 117 -11.24 6.80 0.97
C LEU A 117 -10.25 7.96 0.78
N ASP A 118 -10.70 9.22 0.94
CA ASP A 118 -9.82 10.39 0.91
C ASP A 118 -8.70 10.25 1.96
N HIS A 119 -9.06 9.91 3.21
CA HIS A 119 -8.08 9.65 4.28
C HIS A 119 -7.09 8.52 3.93
N MET A 120 -7.55 7.46 3.24
CA MET A 120 -6.68 6.37 2.79
C MET A 120 -5.71 6.80 1.68
N LEU A 121 -6.16 7.64 0.75
CA LEU A 121 -5.31 8.22 -0.29
C LEU A 121 -4.27 9.19 0.28
N ASP A 122 -4.60 9.87 1.40
CA ASP A 122 -3.63 10.69 2.13
C ASP A 122 -2.50 9.85 2.73
N GLN A 123 -2.79 8.61 3.17
CA GLN A 123 -1.75 7.68 3.62
C GLN A 123 -0.85 7.23 2.47
N LEU A 124 -1.44 7.01 1.28
CA LEU A 124 -0.70 6.68 0.07
C LEU A 124 0.30 7.79 -0.28
N ALA A 125 -0.15 9.04 -0.28
CA ALA A 125 0.71 10.20 -0.51
C ALA A 125 1.81 10.30 0.56
N SER A 126 1.42 10.38 1.83
CA SER A 126 2.31 10.69 2.95
C SER A 126 3.40 9.63 3.15
N HIS A 127 3.07 8.35 3.03
CA HIS A 127 4.01 7.26 3.27
C HIS A 127 4.73 6.78 2.00
N GLY A 128 4.14 7.00 0.84
CA GLY A 128 4.74 6.71 -0.46
C GLY A 128 5.65 7.84 -0.98
N LEU A 129 5.50 9.05 -0.44
CA LEU A 129 6.04 10.30 -1.00
C LEU A 129 5.52 10.60 -2.41
N PHE A 130 4.32 10.11 -2.73
CA PHE A 130 3.68 10.41 -3.99
C PHE A 130 2.90 11.72 -3.87
N ASP A 131 2.92 12.55 -4.91
CA ASP A 131 1.92 13.61 -5.00
C ASP A 131 0.66 13.01 -5.61
N VAL A 132 -0.41 12.97 -4.81
CA VAL A 132 -1.66 12.28 -5.14
C VAL A 132 -2.76 13.32 -5.26
N HIS A 133 -3.17 13.62 -6.49
CA HIS A 133 -4.31 14.49 -6.77
C HIS A 133 -5.44 13.66 -7.37
N VAL A 134 -6.57 13.60 -6.66
CA VAL A 134 -7.75 12.85 -7.08
C VAL A 134 -8.99 13.74 -6.92
N LYS A 135 -9.78 13.88 -7.99
CA LYS A 135 -11.09 14.51 -7.95
C LYS A 135 -12.10 13.53 -8.54
N ALA A 136 -13.15 13.21 -7.78
CA ALA A 136 -14.24 12.40 -8.28
C ALA A 136 -15.60 13.01 -7.92
N VAL A 137 -16.54 12.85 -8.84
CA VAL A 137 -17.97 13.04 -8.61
C VAL A 137 -18.63 11.78 -9.13
N GLY A 138 -19.46 11.15 -8.30
CA GLY A 138 -20.21 9.96 -8.69
C GLY A 138 -21.55 9.85 -7.99
N ASP A 139 -22.24 8.77 -8.26
CA ASP A 139 -23.59 8.45 -7.80
C ASP A 139 -23.63 7.89 -6.36
N THR A 140 -22.90 8.50 -5.42
CA THR A 140 -22.80 8.07 -4.00
C THR A 140 -24.13 8.02 -3.22
N HIS A 141 -25.21 8.54 -3.81
CA HIS A 141 -26.57 8.41 -3.29
C HIS A 141 -27.19 7.02 -3.53
N ILE A 142 -26.62 6.23 -4.45
CA ILE A 142 -26.93 4.81 -4.66
C ILE A 142 -26.11 4.00 -3.65
N ASP A 143 -24.78 4.00 -3.83
CA ASP A 143 -23.77 3.53 -2.90
C ASP A 143 -22.37 4.09 -3.28
N ASP A 144 -21.35 3.75 -2.49
CA ASP A 144 -19.97 4.20 -2.74
C ASP A 144 -19.24 3.37 -3.83
N HIS A 145 -19.87 2.34 -4.41
CA HIS A 145 -19.21 1.29 -5.20
C HIS A 145 -18.59 1.84 -6.48
N HIS A 146 -19.40 2.47 -7.34
CA HIS A 146 -18.93 2.97 -8.64
C HIS A 146 -17.83 4.02 -8.45
N THR A 147 -18.01 4.92 -7.49
CA THR A 147 -17.02 5.96 -7.19
C THR A 147 -15.70 5.36 -6.69
N ASN A 148 -15.74 4.39 -5.78
CA ASN A 148 -14.55 3.69 -5.28
C ASN A 148 -13.82 2.92 -6.39
N GLU A 149 -14.56 2.14 -7.18
CA GLU A 149 -14.01 1.37 -8.30
C GLU A 149 -13.34 2.28 -9.33
N ASP A 150 -14.04 3.32 -9.78
CA ASP A 150 -13.57 4.16 -10.87
C ASP A 150 -12.38 5.04 -10.47
N VAL A 151 -12.31 5.45 -9.20
CA VAL A 151 -11.12 6.07 -8.60
C VAL A 151 -9.94 5.10 -8.66
N ALA A 152 -10.11 3.85 -8.23
CA ALA A 152 -9.05 2.85 -8.27
C ALA A 152 -8.58 2.53 -9.70
N LEU A 153 -9.50 2.38 -10.65
CA LEU A 153 -9.19 2.16 -12.07
C LEU A 153 -8.37 3.32 -12.64
N ALA A 154 -8.75 4.56 -12.33
CA ALA A 154 -8.04 5.76 -12.79
C ALA A 154 -6.65 5.88 -12.14
N ILE A 155 -6.51 5.60 -10.84
CA ILE A 155 -5.22 5.57 -10.14
C ILE A 155 -4.30 4.52 -10.75
N GLY A 156 -4.77 3.29 -10.95
CA GLY A 156 -3.94 2.24 -11.54
C GLY A 156 -3.50 2.58 -12.98
N THR A 157 -4.34 3.26 -13.76
CA THR A 157 -3.97 3.76 -15.10
C THR A 157 -2.97 4.91 -15.01
N ALA A 158 -3.11 5.83 -14.06
CA ALA A 158 -2.13 6.90 -13.84
C ALA A 158 -0.78 6.34 -13.42
N LEU A 159 -0.76 5.34 -12.54
CA LEU A 159 0.44 4.62 -12.14
C LEU A 159 1.12 3.94 -13.34
N LEU A 160 0.35 3.26 -14.20
CA LEU A 160 0.88 2.66 -15.43
C LEU A 160 1.54 3.71 -16.33
N ASN A 161 0.88 4.84 -16.53
CA ASN A 161 1.40 5.92 -17.37
C ASN A 161 2.68 6.53 -16.79
N ALA A 162 2.71 6.77 -15.48
CA ALA A 162 3.87 7.31 -14.78
C ALA A 162 5.08 6.35 -14.82
N LEU A 163 4.84 5.05 -14.76
CA LEU A 163 5.88 4.02 -14.81
C LEU A 163 6.57 3.88 -16.17
N GLY A 164 5.93 4.31 -17.26
CA GLY A 164 6.49 4.23 -18.61
C GLY A 164 7.00 2.82 -18.97
N ASP A 165 8.25 2.74 -19.41
CA ASP A 165 8.90 1.48 -19.82
C ASP A 165 9.47 0.66 -18.66
N ARG A 166 9.30 1.12 -17.42
CA ARG A 166 9.70 0.44 -16.17
C ARG A 166 11.21 0.13 -16.11
N LYS A 167 12.03 0.88 -16.83
CA LYS A 167 13.49 0.73 -16.77
C LYS A 167 14.07 1.30 -15.50
N GLY A 168 15.15 0.68 -15.02
CA GLY A 168 15.93 1.20 -13.91
C GLY A 168 15.30 1.08 -12.53
N ILE A 169 13.99 0.81 -12.40
CA ILE A 169 13.32 0.69 -11.10
C ILE A 169 13.69 -0.60 -10.36
N ASN A 170 13.45 -0.64 -9.04
CA ASN A 170 13.59 -1.84 -8.22
C ASN A 170 12.65 -2.98 -8.64
N ARG A 171 11.46 -2.63 -9.16
CA ARG A 171 10.36 -3.52 -9.61
C ARG A 171 9.62 -4.22 -8.47
N PHE A 172 10.32 -4.69 -7.45
CA PHE A 172 9.74 -5.37 -6.30
C PHE A 172 9.70 -4.44 -5.09
N GLY A 173 8.62 -4.57 -4.32
CA GLY A 173 8.43 -3.87 -3.07
C GLY A 173 7.84 -4.79 -2.02
N ASP A 174 8.31 -4.67 -0.78
CA ASP A 174 7.91 -5.52 0.33
C ASP A 174 7.95 -4.71 1.62
N PHE A 175 6.81 -4.62 2.30
CA PHE A 175 6.72 -3.86 3.55
C PHE A 175 5.61 -4.39 4.46
N THR A 176 5.88 -4.39 5.76
CA THR A 176 4.87 -4.65 6.80
C THR A 176 4.68 -3.41 7.65
N ALA A 177 3.44 -2.94 7.77
CA ALA A 177 3.11 -1.78 8.59
C ALA A 177 2.17 -2.19 9.75
N PRO A 178 2.49 -1.78 10.99
CA PRO A 178 1.53 -1.82 12.09
C PRO A 178 0.64 -0.57 12.11
N LEU A 179 -0.51 -0.69 12.76
CA LEU A 179 -1.25 0.41 13.35
C LEU A 179 -1.93 -0.11 14.61
N ASP A 180 -1.43 0.31 15.77
CA ASP A 180 -1.80 -0.24 17.07
C ASP A 180 -1.77 -1.78 17.08
N GLU A 181 -2.90 -2.44 17.26
CA GLU A 181 -2.98 -3.91 17.28
C GLU A 181 -3.04 -4.56 15.89
N ALA A 182 -3.24 -3.76 14.83
CA ALA A 182 -3.24 -4.24 13.46
C ALA A 182 -1.82 -4.35 12.90
N LEU A 183 -1.61 -5.37 12.06
CA LEU A 183 -0.35 -5.60 11.36
C LEU A 183 -0.67 -6.18 9.98
N VAL A 184 -0.28 -5.45 8.93
CA VAL A 184 -0.53 -5.85 7.54
C VAL A 184 0.78 -5.87 6.75
N HIS A 185 0.98 -6.96 6.01
CA HIS A 185 2.11 -7.18 5.11
C HIS A 185 1.66 -7.01 3.66
N VAL A 186 2.38 -6.18 2.90
CA VAL A 186 2.17 -5.99 1.47
C VAL A 186 3.44 -6.33 0.72
N SER A 187 3.29 -7.15 -0.33
CA SER A 187 4.36 -7.49 -1.26
C SER A 187 3.86 -7.32 -2.69
N LEU A 188 4.64 -6.69 -3.54
CA LEU A 188 4.23 -6.39 -4.91
C LEU A 188 5.35 -6.48 -5.95
N ASP A 189 4.95 -6.80 -7.18
CA ASP A 189 5.78 -6.83 -8.38
C ASP A 189 5.11 -5.94 -9.46
N LEU A 190 5.84 -4.94 -9.94
CA LEU A 190 5.45 -4.09 -11.09
C LEU A 190 5.61 -4.85 -12.41
N SER A 191 4.86 -5.94 -12.51
CA SER A 191 5.17 -7.11 -13.32
C SER A 191 4.65 -7.05 -14.75
N GLY A 192 3.65 -6.20 -14.99
CA GLY A 192 2.84 -6.15 -16.22
C GLY A 192 1.62 -7.06 -16.17
N ARG A 193 1.51 -7.90 -15.13
CA ARG A 193 0.49 -8.94 -14.98
C ARG A 193 -0.44 -8.61 -13.80
N PRO A 194 -1.72 -8.30 -14.06
CA PRO A 194 -2.67 -7.98 -13.00
C PRO A 194 -2.95 -9.22 -12.15
N HIS A 195 -2.74 -9.11 -10.85
CA HIS A 195 -3.10 -10.15 -9.88
C HIS A 195 -3.24 -9.54 -8.49
N LEU A 196 -4.32 -9.90 -7.79
CA LEU A 196 -4.51 -9.61 -6.37
C LEU A 196 -4.61 -10.92 -5.59
N SER A 197 -3.86 -11.00 -4.51
CA SER A 197 -4.06 -11.96 -3.43
C SER A 197 -4.34 -11.15 -2.17
N TYR A 198 -5.52 -11.36 -1.58
CA TYR A 198 -6.05 -10.54 -0.50
C TYR A 198 -6.65 -11.45 0.57
N ASP A 199 -6.32 -11.19 1.84
CA ASP A 199 -6.80 -12.03 2.96
C ASP A 199 -7.31 -11.21 4.16
N LEU A 200 -7.52 -9.88 4.01
CA LEU A 200 -7.94 -9.05 5.13
C LEU A 200 -9.26 -9.56 5.72
N GLN A 201 -9.30 -9.64 7.05
CA GLN A 201 -10.47 -10.01 7.84
C GLN A 201 -10.96 -8.75 8.56
N ILE A 202 -11.83 -7.99 7.89
CA ILE A 202 -12.37 -6.73 8.39
C ILE A 202 -13.71 -7.02 9.12
N PRO A 203 -13.79 -6.88 10.45
CA PRO A 203 -14.90 -7.42 11.23
C PRO A 203 -16.16 -6.56 11.29
N THR A 204 -16.15 -5.35 10.70
CA THR A 204 -17.34 -4.48 10.63
C THR A 204 -17.71 -4.21 9.20
N GLU A 205 -19.00 -4.11 8.88
CA GLU A 205 -19.47 -3.82 7.52
C GLU A 205 -19.10 -2.41 7.06
N ARG A 206 -19.00 -1.47 8.01
CA ARG A 206 -18.74 -0.05 7.74
C ARG A 206 -17.60 0.50 8.61
N VAL A 207 -16.87 1.48 8.08
CA VAL A 207 -16.01 2.40 8.83
C VAL A 207 -16.43 3.83 8.52
N GLY A 208 -16.99 4.53 9.50
CA GLY A 208 -17.77 5.73 9.23
C GLY A 208 -18.96 5.37 8.34
N THR A 209 -19.05 5.98 7.16
CA THR A 209 -20.05 5.64 6.14
C THR A 209 -19.53 4.69 5.07
N TYR A 210 -18.23 4.41 5.02
CA TYR A 210 -17.61 3.64 3.94
C TYR A 210 -17.80 2.14 4.12
N ASP A 211 -18.26 1.48 3.06
CA ASP A 211 -18.46 0.04 3.01
C ASP A 211 -17.13 -0.72 2.90
N THR A 212 -16.87 -1.60 3.86
CA THR A 212 -15.58 -2.28 4.00
C THR A 212 -15.32 -3.31 2.91
N GLN A 213 -16.34 -3.80 2.21
CA GLN A 213 -16.16 -4.66 1.04
C GLN A 213 -15.43 -3.93 -0.10
N LEU A 214 -15.54 -2.60 -0.13
CA LEU A 214 -14.95 -1.78 -1.18
C LEU A 214 -13.42 -1.69 -1.09
N VAL A 215 -12.82 -2.08 0.04
CA VAL A 215 -11.35 -2.12 0.21
C VAL A 215 -10.73 -3.15 -0.72
N GLU A 216 -11.27 -4.37 -0.77
CA GLU A 216 -10.80 -5.42 -1.69
C GLU A 216 -11.02 -4.98 -3.14
N HIS A 217 -12.21 -4.46 -3.45
CA HIS A 217 -12.54 -3.96 -4.78
C HIS A 217 -11.61 -2.83 -5.23
N PHE A 218 -11.23 -1.91 -4.34
CA PHE A 218 -10.28 -0.84 -4.64
C PHE A 218 -8.95 -1.43 -5.12
N PHE A 219 -8.35 -2.35 -4.36
CA PHE A 219 -7.08 -2.96 -4.76
C PHE A 219 -7.23 -3.83 -6.01
N GLN A 220 -8.34 -4.55 -6.17
CA GLN A 220 -8.58 -5.38 -7.35
C GLN A 220 -8.64 -4.53 -8.62
N SER A 221 -9.37 -3.41 -8.58
CA SER A 221 -9.47 -2.47 -9.70
C SER A 221 -8.15 -1.77 -9.99
N LEU A 222 -7.41 -1.38 -8.95
CA LEU A 222 -6.07 -0.80 -9.10
C LEU A 222 -5.09 -1.76 -9.77
N VAL A 223 -5.04 -3.04 -9.39
CA VAL A 223 -4.13 -4.00 -10.04
C VAL A 223 -4.50 -4.27 -11.49
N ASN A 224 -5.80 -4.29 -11.80
CA ASN A 224 -6.31 -4.53 -13.14
C ASN A 224 -5.83 -3.45 -14.12
N THR A 225 -5.75 -2.19 -13.68
CA THR A 225 -5.31 -1.06 -14.52
C THR A 225 -3.83 -0.71 -14.44
N SER A 226 -3.15 -1.00 -13.33
CA SER A 226 -1.69 -0.84 -13.24
C SER A 226 -0.91 -1.96 -13.90
N GLY A 227 -1.52 -3.16 -14.00
CA GLY A 227 -0.81 -4.37 -14.41
C GLY A 227 0.26 -4.76 -13.39
N MET A 228 -0.08 -4.71 -12.10
CA MET A 228 0.79 -5.14 -11.01
C MET A 228 0.32 -6.46 -10.40
N THR A 229 1.25 -7.19 -9.84
CA THR A 229 0.97 -8.32 -8.95
C THR A 229 1.06 -7.80 -7.51
N LEU A 230 0.01 -8.02 -6.71
CA LEU A 230 -0.12 -7.48 -5.36
C LEU A 230 -0.60 -8.56 -4.39
N HIS A 231 0.10 -8.71 -3.28
CA HIS A 231 -0.29 -9.55 -2.14
C HIS A 231 -0.50 -8.66 -0.93
N ILE A 232 -1.65 -8.80 -0.27
CA ILE A 232 -2.02 -8.12 0.97
C ILE A 232 -2.35 -9.19 2.00
N ARG A 233 -1.61 -9.19 3.12
CA ARG A 233 -1.72 -10.18 4.19
C ARG A 233 -1.97 -9.56 5.57
N GLN A 234 -3.10 -9.86 6.20
CA GLN A 234 -3.35 -9.52 7.59
C GLN A 234 -2.63 -10.51 8.51
N LEU A 235 -1.74 -9.99 9.33
CA LEU A 235 -0.98 -10.78 10.32
C LEU A 235 -1.61 -10.65 11.72
N ALA A 236 -2.18 -9.49 12.02
CA ALA A 236 -2.93 -9.20 13.24
C ALA A 236 -3.90 -8.04 12.99
N GLY A 237 -4.89 -7.87 13.88
CA GLY A 237 -5.79 -6.72 13.87
C GLY A 237 -7.20 -7.07 14.35
N LYS A 238 -7.87 -6.10 14.95
CA LYS A 238 -9.27 -6.22 15.40
C LYS A 238 -10.11 -5.03 14.98
N ASN A 239 -9.56 -3.82 15.06
CA ASN A 239 -10.24 -2.62 14.64
C ASN A 239 -10.18 -2.49 13.10
N SER A 240 -11.34 -2.39 12.46
CA SER A 240 -11.46 -2.29 11.00
C SER A 240 -10.72 -1.09 10.42
N HIS A 241 -10.78 0.07 11.08
CA HIS A 241 -10.01 1.26 10.66
C HIS A 241 -8.52 0.94 10.70
N HIS A 242 -8.03 0.37 11.81
CA HIS A 242 -6.60 0.08 11.98
C HIS A 242 -6.09 -0.90 10.92
N ILE A 243 -6.86 -1.94 10.60
CA ILE A 243 -6.54 -2.91 9.55
C ILE A 243 -6.42 -2.24 8.18
N ILE A 244 -7.42 -1.42 7.80
CA ILE A 244 -7.44 -0.79 6.47
C ILE A 244 -6.33 0.26 6.36
N GLU A 245 -6.16 1.11 7.37
CA GLU A 245 -5.13 2.15 7.34
C GLU A 245 -3.71 1.53 7.36
N ALA A 246 -3.47 0.48 8.15
CA ALA A 246 -2.21 -0.26 8.10
C ALA A 246 -1.95 -0.85 6.71
N THR A 247 -3.00 -1.31 6.01
CA THR A 247 -2.91 -1.80 4.63
C THR A 247 -2.44 -0.71 3.67
N PHE A 248 -3.07 0.47 3.69
CA PHE A 248 -2.67 1.58 2.82
C PHE A 248 -1.26 2.07 3.13
N LYS A 249 -0.85 2.10 4.40
CA LYS A 249 0.53 2.42 4.80
C LYS A 249 1.55 1.41 4.28
N ALA A 250 1.25 0.12 4.43
CA ALA A 250 2.11 -0.95 3.93
C ALA A 250 2.21 -0.91 2.39
N PHE A 251 1.08 -0.74 1.71
CA PHE A 251 1.01 -0.60 0.25
C PHE A 251 1.82 0.61 -0.24
N ALA A 252 1.66 1.77 0.39
CA ALA A 252 2.39 2.99 0.01
C ALA A 252 3.91 2.80 0.08
N ARG A 253 4.39 2.17 1.16
CA ARG A 253 5.82 1.91 1.38
C ARG A 253 6.36 0.85 0.42
N ALA A 254 5.64 -0.24 0.21
CA ALA A 254 6.02 -1.27 -0.76
C ALA A 254 6.03 -0.69 -2.19
N LEU A 255 5.03 0.11 -2.56
CA LEU A 255 4.94 0.72 -3.88
C LEU A 255 6.10 1.69 -4.10
N ARG A 256 6.38 2.55 -3.13
CA ARG A 256 7.54 3.45 -3.16
C ARG A 256 8.83 2.70 -3.44
N GLN A 257 9.10 1.66 -2.65
CA GLN A 257 10.29 0.83 -2.85
C GLN A 257 10.35 0.27 -4.28
N ALA A 258 9.24 -0.27 -4.80
CA ALA A 258 9.20 -0.85 -6.12
C ALA A 258 9.42 0.17 -7.25
N THR A 259 8.93 1.40 -7.07
CA THR A 259 9.02 2.50 -8.04
C THR A 259 10.36 3.23 -8.00
N GLU A 260 11.10 3.20 -6.89
CA GLU A 260 12.42 3.84 -6.78
C GLU A 260 13.43 3.23 -7.77
N TYR A 261 14.36 4.06 -8.24
CA TYR A 261 15.45 3.61 -9.11
C TYR A 261 16.44 2.72 -8.33
N ASP A 262 16.82 1.60 -8.94
CA ASP A 262 17.93 0.76 -8.51
C ASP A 262 19.25 1.36 -9.00
N PRO A 263 20.11 1.90 -8.10
CA PRO A 263 21.35 2.57 -8.49
C PRO A 263 22.36 1.64 -9.15
N ARG A 264 22.21 0.31 -8.99
CA ARG A 264 23.12 -0.69 -9.57
C ARG A 264 22.64 -1.20 -10.92
N ARG A 265 21.36 -1.03 -11.26
CA ARG A 265 20.75 -1.54 -12.51
C ARG A 265 21.11 -0.72 -13.75
N ARG A 266 21.59 0.52 -13.57
CA ARG A 266 22.05 1.41 -14.66
C ARG A 266 21.02 1.56 -15.79
N GLY A 267 19.75 1.74 -15.42
CA GLY A 267 18.67 1.99 -16.38
C GLY A 267 18.24 0.77 -17.23
N THR A 268 18.70 -0.44 -16.93
CA THR A 268 18.26 -1.65 -17.66
C THR A 268 16.87 -2.11 -17.20
N VAL A 269 16.18 -2.88 -18.04
CA VAL A 269 14.86 -3.45 -17.71
C VAL A 269 15.02 -4.51 -16.61
N PRO A 270 14.23 -4.47 -15.51
CA PRO A 270 14.23 -5.46 -14.42
C PRO A 270 13.76 -6.89 -14.77
N SER A 271 14.02 -7.42 -15.97
CA SER A 271 13.41 -8.65 -16.46
C SER A 271 14.38 -9.49 -17.29
N SER A 272 14.50 -10.77 -16.96
CA SER A 272 15.26 -11.74 -17.77
C SER A 272 14.65 -11.95 -19.16
N LYS A 273 13.35 -11.67 -19.34
CA LYS A 273 12.67 -11.71 -20.64
C LYS A 273 12.98 -10.46 -21.51
N GLY A 274 13.67 -9.47 -20.96
CA GLY A 274 13.98 -8.20 -21.65
C GLY A 274 12.82 -7.21 -21.76
N VAL A 275 11.61 -7.58 -21.32
CA VAL A 275 10.41 -6.73 -21.39
C VAL A 275 9.54 -6.85 -20.13
N LEU A 276 8.85 -5.77 -19.80
CA LEU A 276 7.72 -5.67 -18.87
C LEU A 276 6.63 -4.86 -19.56
N SER A 277 5.50 -5.47 -19.91
CA SER A 277 4.36 -4.79 -20.54
C SER A 277 3.04 -5.22 -19.93
N ARG A 278 2.09 -4.28 -19.91
CA ARG A 278 0.67 -4.56 -19.74
C ARG A 278 0.08 -4.55 -21.16
N SER A 279 0.00 -5.71 -21.79
CA SER A 279 -0.47 -5.91 -23.17
C SER A 279 -1.41 -7.09 -23.23
#